data_AF-A0A6G1SU17-F1
#
_entry.id   AF-A0A6G1SU17-F1
#
_cell.length_a   1.000
_cell.length_b   1.000
_cell.length_c   1.000
_cell.angle_alpha   90.00
_cell.angle_beta   90.00
_cell.angle_gamma   90.00
#
_symmetry.space_group_name_H-M   'P 1'
#
loop_
_entity.id
_entity.type
_entity.pdbx_description
1 polymer ?
#
loop_
_entity_poly.entity_id
_entity_poly.type
_entity_poly.pdbx_seq_one_letter_code
_entity_poly.pdbx_strand_id
1 'polypeptide(L)'
;MVGQERASSLIDGGEALLAALIAQDELYTSMLGICRREEDAIVSADVATLTALTEEKEQLIEHLNALETERMTALVAIAAATDDLDAGTATLTQLEAVLPPSRPGV
;
A
#
# COMPACT_ATOMS: atom_id res chain seq x y z
N MET A 1 23.29 9.74 -20.48
CA MET A 1 21.95 9.18 -20.69
C MET A 1 21.50 8.33 -19.51
N VAL A 2 22.33 7.41 -19.01
CA VAL A 2 22.05 6.52 -17.86
C VAL A 2 21.55 7.22 -16.59
N GLY A 3 22.08 8.41 -16.24
CA GLY A 3 21.65 9.13 -15.03
C GLY A 3 20.23 9.70 -15.07
N GLN A 4 19.71 10.01 -16.27
CA GLN A 4 18.37 10.60 -16.42
C GLN A 4 17.27 9.53 -16.43
N GLU A 5 17.55 8.37 -17.02
CA GLU A 5 16.67 7.19 -16.96
C GLU A 5 16.55 6.65 -15.53
N ARG A 6 17.66 6.59 -14.79
CA ARG A 6 17.66 6.20 -13.37
C ARG A 6 16.83 7.16 -12.51
N ALA A 7 16.99 8.47 -12.72
CA ALA A 7 16.22 9.47 -11.99
C ALA A 7 14.72 9.38 -12.28
N SER A 8 14.33 9.18 -13.54
CA SER A 8 12.93 8.99 -13.92
C SER A 8 12.33 7.75 -13.24
N SER A 9 13.03 6.62 -13.30
CA SER A 9 12.57 5.36 -12.71
C SER A 9 12.36 5.46 -11.18
N LEU A 10 13.19 6.24 -10.49
CA LEU A 10 13.05 6.47 -9.05
C LEU A 10 11.86 7.36 -8.71
N ILE A 11 11.56 8.36 -9.55
CA ILE A 11 10.37 9.21 -9.38
C ILE A 11 9.13 8.36 -9.59
N ASP A 12 9.04 7.65 -10.71
CA ASP A 12 7.86 6.85 -11.07
C ASP A 12 7.61 5.76 -10.01
N GLY A 13 8.67 5.07 -9.56
CA GLY A 13 8.59 4.07 -8.49
C GLY A 13 8.18 4.66 -7.14
N GLY A 14 8.71 5.84 -6.79
CA GLY A 14 8.36 6.54 -5.55
C GLY A 14 6.91 7.02 -5.53
N GLU A 15 6.41 7.57 -6.63
CA GLU A 15 5.01 7.99 -6.79
C GLU A 15 4.06 6.80 -6.71
N ALA A 16 4.37 5.69 -7.40
CA ALA A 16 3.59 4.46 -7.32
C ALA A 16 3.57 3.87 -5.90
N LEU A 17 4.72 3.87 -5.21
CA LEU A 17 4.81 3.41 -3.83
C LEU A 17 3.97 4.29 -2.88
N LEU A 18 4.04 5.61 -3.03
CA LEU A 18 3.24 6.54 -2.22
C LEU A 18 1.74 6.31 -2.44
N ALA A 19 1.31 6.18 -3.70
CA ALA A 19 -0.09 5.91 -4.04
C ALA A 19 -0.57 4.59 -3.41
N ALA A 20 0.24 3.53 -3.49
CA ALA A 20 -0.08 2.24 -2.87
C ALA A 20 -0.21 2.35 -1.34
N LEU A 21 0.67 3.10 -0.67
CA LEU A 21 0.62 3.30 0.78
C LEU A 21 -0.61 4.09 1.22
N ILE A 22 -0.99 5.14 0.49
CA ILE A 22 -2.23 5.91 0.76
C ILE A 22 -3.45 5.01 0.62
N ALA A 23 -3.53 4.24 -0.48
CA ALA A 23 -4.64 3.32 -0.69
C ALA A 23 -4.71 2.22 0.38
N GLN A 24 -3.55 1.70 0.83
CA GLN A 24 -3.50 0.73 1.93
C GLN A 24 -4.04 1.32 3.25
N ASP A 25 -3.70 2.57 3.58
CA ASP A 25 -4.23 3.25 4.78
C ASP A 25 -5.77 3.40 4.75
N GLU A 26 -6.31 3.78 3.59
CA GLU A 26 -7.77 3.88 3.39
C GLU A 26 -8.47 2.52 3.56
N LEU A 27 -7.87 1.44 3.04
CA LEU A 27 -8.40 0.09 3.20
C LEU A 27 -8.29 -0.41 4.64
N TYR A 28 -7.20 -0.12 5.36
CA TYR A 28 -7.10 -0.47 6.78
C TYR A 28 -8.11 0.30 7.64
N THR A 29 -8.34 1.57 7.33
CA THR A 29 -9.40 2.36 7.97
C THR A 29 -10.77 1.75 7.74
N SER A 30 -11.04 1.30 6.51
CA SER A 30 -12.29 0.63 6.14
C SER A 30 -12.44 -0.72 6.85
N MET A 31 -11.37 -1.52 6.94
CA MET A 31 -11.34 -2.78 7.68
C MET A 31 -11.66 -2.56 9.17
N LEU A 32 -11.09 -1.53 9.79
CA LEU A 32 -11.42 -1.17 11.17
C LEU A 32 -12.91 -0.80 11.34
N GLY A 33 -13.48 -0.12 10.35
CA GLY A 33 -14.92 0.16 10.28
C GLY A 33 -15.77 -1.10 10.24
N ILE A 34 -15.38 -2.09 9.42
CA ILE A 34 -16.03 -3.41 9.37
C ILE A 34 -15.93 -4.10 10.73
N CYS A 35 -14.73 -4.15 11.35
CA CYS A 35 -14.55 -4.80 12.66
C CYS A 35 -15.43 -4.18 13.76
N ARG A 36 -15.61 -2.86 13.77
CA ARG A 36 -16.52 -2.19 14.71
C ARG A 36 -17.98 -2.57 14.46
N ARG A 37 -18.41 -2.63 13.21
CA ARG A 37 -19.76 -3.08 12.84
C ARG A 37 -19.97 -4.56 13.19
N GLU A 38 -18.94 -5.39 13.04
CA GLU A 38 -18.98 -6.80 13.46
C GLU A 38 -19.15 -6.92 14.98
N GLU A 39 -18.43 -6.10 15.77
CA GLU A 39 -18.60 -6.05 17.22
C GLU A 39 -20.05 -5.73 17.61
N ASP A 40 -20.63 -4.68 17.03
CA ASP A 40 -22.02 -4.30 17.28
C ASP A 40 -23.00 -5.43 16.89
N ALA A 41 -22.81 -6.04 15.72
CA ALA A 41 -23.66 -7.13 15.23
C ALA A 41 -23.54 -8.41 16.08
N ILE A 42 -22.35 -8.72 16.61
CA ILE A 42 -22.14 -9.82 17.56
C ILE A 42 -22.92 -9.55 18.86
N VAL A 43 -22.79 -8.33 19.40
CA VAL A 43 -23.48 -7.93 20.64
C VAL A 43 -25.00 -8.02 20.48
N SER A 44 -25.53 -7.67 19.31
CA SER A 44 -26.97 -7.77 19.01
C SER A 44 -27.42 -9.13 18.47
N ALA A 45 -26.51 -10.11 18.32
CA ALA A 45 -26.75 -11.39 17.67
C ALA A 45 -27.39 -11.28 16.25
N ASP A 46 -27.01 -10.24 15.50
CA ASP A 46 -27.49 -10.01 14.14
C ASP A 46 -26.67 -10.81 13.11
N VAL A 47 -27.10 -12.05 12.91
CA VAL A 47 -26.43 -13.00 11.99
C VAL A 47 -26.46 -12.50 10.54
N ALA A 48 -27.54 -11.84 10.11
CA ALA A 48 -27.66 -11.38 8.72
C ALA A 48 -26.63 -10.29 8.41
N THR A 49 -26.46 -9.35 9.33
CA THR A 49 -25.42 -8.32 9.22
C THR A 49 -24.01 -8.93 9.27
N LEU A 50 -23.76 -9.94 10.11
CA LEU A 50 -22.46 -10.62 10.16
C LEU A 50 -22.11 -11.34 8.85
N THR A 51 -23.09 -11.96 8.18
CA THR A 51 -22.86 -12.56 6.86
C THR A 51 -22.48 -11.50 5.83
N ALA A 52 -23.22 -10.39 5.77
CA ALA A 52 -22.91 -9.30 4.84
C ALA A 52 -21.53 -8.67 5.09
N LEU A 53 -21.16 -8.47 6.36
CA LEU A 53 -19.84 -7.96 6.75
C LEU A 53 -18.70 -8.91 6.39
N THR A 54 -18.95 -10.23 6.40
CA THR A 54 -17.97 -11.23 6.00
C THR A 54 -17.66 -11.11 4.50
N GLU A 55 -18.70 -10.98 3.66
CA GLU A 55 -18.53 -10.77 2.22
C GLU A 55 -17.81 -9.45 1.90
N GLU A 56 -18.15 -8.37 2.61
CA GLU A 56 -17.49 -7.06 2.50
C GLU A 56 -15.99 -7.17 2.84
N LYS A 57 -15.66 -7.95 3.89
CA LYS A 57 -14.27 -8.18 4.33
C LYS A 57 -13.47 -9.01 3.33
N GLU A 58 -14.07 -10.01 2.69
CA GLU A 58 -13.42 -10.82 1.66
C GLU A 58 -12.99 -9.95 0.48
N GLN A 59 -13.87 -9.09 -0.02
CA GLN A 59 -13.56 -8.14 -1.10
C GLN A 59 -12.43 -7.18 -0.70
N LEU A 60 -12.44 -6.69 0.53
CA LEU A 60 -11.40 -5.79 1.02
C LEU A 60 -10.04 -6.48 1.12
N ILE A 61 -10.00 -7.74 1.55
CA ILE A 61 -8.77 -8.56 1.58
C ILE A 61 -8.24 -8.79 0.17
N GLU A 62 -9.11 -9.07 -0.81
CA GLU A 62 -8.70 -9.19 -2.22
C GLU A 62 -8.06 -7.90 -2.74
N HIS A 63 -8.65 -6.75 -2.42
CA HIS A 63 -8.08 -5.45 -2.77
C HIS A 63 -6.72 -5.19 -2.09
N LEU A 64 -6.59 -5.54 -0.80
CA LEU A 64 -5.31 -5.43 -0.09
C LEU A 64 -4.22 -6.30 -0.73
N ASN A 65 -4.55 -7.51 -1.18
CA ASN A 65 -3.60 -8.40 -1.85
C ASN A 65 -3.16 -7.85 -3.21
N ALA A 66 -4.08 -7.23 -3.96
CA ALA A 66 -3.75 -6.56 -5.22
C ALA A 66 -2.81 -5.36 -4.96
N LEU A 67 -3.14 -4.50 -4.00
CA LEU A 67 -2.28 -3.36 -3.62
C LEU A 67 -0.91 -3.80 -3.10
N GLU A 68 -0.82 -4.91 -2.39
CA GLU A 68 0.47 -5.44 -1.94
C GLU A 68 1.35 -5.87 -3.13
N THR A 69 0.73 -6.38 -4.19
CA THR A 69 1.44 -6.69 -5.45
C THR A 69 1.94 -5.41 -6.12
N GLU A 70 1.13 -4.35 -6.15
CA GLU A 70 1.52 -3.04 -6.69
C GLU A 70 2.66 -2.41 -5.87
N ARG A 71 2.55 -2.44 -4.55
CA ARG A 71 3.57 -1.97 -3.61
C ARG A 71 4.90 -2.70 -3.83
N MET A 72 4.87 -4.03 -3.91
CA MET A 72 6.05 -4.84 -4.18
C MET A 72 6.64 -4.54 -5.56
N THR A 73 5.80 -4.35 -6.58
CA THR A 73 6.24 -3.98 -7.92
C THR A 73 6.98 -2.64 -7.93
N ALA A 74 6.44 -1.64 -7.22
CA ALA A 74 7.08 -0.33 -7.07
C ALA A 74 8.43 -0.45 -6.34
N LEU A 75 8.50 -1.24 -5.26
CA LEU A 75 9.74 -1.49 -4.53
C LEU A 75 10.80 -2.19 -5.40
N VAL A 76 10.41 -3.17 -6.21
CA VAL A 76 11.31 -3.84 -7.16
C VAL A 76 11.82 -2.86 -8.21
N ALA A 77 10.99 -1.94 -8.71
CA ALA A 77 11.42 -0.92 -9.65
C ALA A 77 12.44 0.05 -9.03
N ILE A 78 12.20 0.49 -7.79
CA ILE A 78 13.16 1.31 -7.02
C ILE A 78 14.46 0.53 -6.80
N ALA A 79 14.37 -0.70 -6.31
CA ALA A 79 15.51 -1.57 -6.08
C ALA A 79 16.33 -1.81 -7.35
N ALA A 80 15.69 -2.03 -8.50
CA ALA A 80 16.39 -2.18 -9.78
C ALA A 80 17.13 -0.88 -10.21
N ALA A 81 16.65 0.28 -9.77
CA ALA A 81 17.29 1.56 -9.99
C ALA A 81 18.33 1.91 -8.89
N THR A 82 18.54 1.06 -7.89
CA THR A 82 19.47 1.28 -6.77
C THR A 82 20.32 0.05 -6.49
N ASP A 83 21.64 0.20 -6.55
CA ASP A 83 22.55 -0.94 -6.49
C ASP A 83 22.59 -1.67 -5.12
N ASP A 84 22.08 -1.05 -4.04
CA ASP A 84 22.20 -1.54 -2.65
C ASP A 84 20.85 -1.76 -1.92
N LEU A 85 19.71 -1.67 -2.61
CA LEU A 85 18.40 -1.81 -1.96
C LEU A 85 17.77 -3.16 -2.27
N ASP A 86 17.34 -3.88 -1.24
CA ASP A 86 16.54 -5.10 -1.38
C ASP A 86 15.05 -4.78 -1.20
N ALA A 87 14.25 -5.00 -2.23
CA ALA A 87 12.80 -4.74 -2.22
C ALA A 87 12.05 -5.49 -1.11
N GLY A 88 12.55 -6.65 -0.67
CA GLY A 88 11.90 -7.45 0.37
C GLY A 88 12.16 -6.95 1.80
N THR A 89 13.21 -6.16 2.01
CA THR A 89 13.67 -5.75 3.35
C THR A 89 13.91 -4.24 3.49
N ALA A 90 13.70 -3.48 2.42
CA ALA A 90 13.88 -2.03 2.40
C ALA A 90 13.00 -1.34 3.45
N THR A 91 13.65 -0.55 4.30
CA THR A 91 12.98 0.32 5.26
C THR A 91 12.62 1.66 4.62
N LEU A 92 11.63 2.37 5.20
CA LEU A 92 11.27 3.72 4.75
C LEU A 92 12.46 4.69 4.79
N THR A 93 13.34 4.58 5.79
CA THR A 93 14.56 5.41 5.88
C THR A 93 15.52 5.14 4.71
N GLN A 94 15.67 3.88 4.29
CA GLN A 94 16.52 3.54 3.14
C GLN A 94 15.90 4.02 1.83
N LEU A 95 14.58 3.94 1.70
CA LEU A 95 13.84 4.45 0.54
C LEU A 95 13.95 5.97 0.43
N GLU A 96 13.78 6.70 1.53
CA GLU A 96 13.94 8.16 1.57
C GLU A 96 15.35 8.61 1.16
N ALA A 97 16.38 7.83 1.51
CA ALA A 97 17.76 8.14 1.15
C ALA A 97 18.07 8.03 -0.35
N VAL A 98 17.29 7.23 -1.09
CA VAL A 98 17.50 6.98 -2.53
C VAL A 98 16.49 7.68 -3.42
N LEU A 99 15.31 7.99 -2.89
CA LEU A 99 14.28 8.71 -3.62
C LEU A 99 14.68 10.18 -3.77
N PRO A 100 14.44 10.79 -4.94
CA PRO A 100 14.64 12.22 -5.10
C PRO A 100 13.72 13.00 -4.14
N PRO A 101 14.16 14.16 -3.63
CA PRO A 101 13.38 14.94 -2.70
C PRO A 101 12.01 15.26 -3.30
N SER A 102 10.96 14.94 -2.57
CA SER A 102 9.59 15.27 -2.96
C SER A 102 9.51 16.76 -3.20
N ARG A 103 9.04 17.18 -4.39
CA ARG A 103 8.74 18.61 -4.61
C ARG A 103 7.66 19.00 -3.60
N PRO A 104 7.87 20.02 -2.76
CA PRO A 104 6.82 20.50 -1.89
C PRO A 104 5.72 21.14 -2.75
N GLY A 105 4.54 20.53 -2.76
CA GLY A 105 3.28 21.14 -3.24
C GLY A 105 3.19 21.38 -4.75
N VAL A 106 2.64 20.40 -5.47
CA VAL A 106 1.75 20.65 -6.62
C VAL A 106 0.47 19.86 -6.37
#